data_AF-X1PPW5-F1
#
_entry.id   AF-X1PPW5-F1
#
_cell.length_a   1.000
_cell.length_b   1.000
_cell.length_c   1.000
_cell.angle_alpha   90.00
_cell.angle_beta   90.00
_cell.angle_gamma   90.00
#
_symmetry.space_group_name_H-M   'P 1'
#
loop_
_entity.id
_entity.type
_entity.pdbx_description
1 polymer ?
#
loop_
_entity_poly.entity_id
_entity_poly.type
_entity_poly.pdbx_seq_one_letter_code
_entity_poly.pdbx_strand_id
1 'polypeptide(L)'
;MMEPIKFEVNTFLPAKLWSDLRTLRKQNKSYLKELLKKEGNERKRRGELTKDGKLIIVAADHPARGIMSSGIDELGMANRMNYIGRILRVICGNSLVDGVMGTPDVLEDLILFNYLTKQHNGEDFL
;
A
#
# COMPACT_ATOMS: atom_id res chain seq x y z
N MET A 1 -5.04 27.68 13.72
CA MET A 1 -4.79 26.26 13.47
C MET A 1 -5.75 25.81 12.38
N MET A 2 -5.27 25.24 11.27
CA MET A 2 -6.16 24.56 10.33
C MET A 2 -6.74 23.33 11.03
N GLU A 3 -8.02 23.06 10.83
CA GLU A 3 -8.60 21.78 11.24
C GLU A 3 -7.86 20.64 10.53
N PRO A 4 -7.56 19.53 11.22
CA PRO A 4 -6.89 18.40 10.59
C PRO A 4 -7.77 17.82 9.49
N ILE A 5 -7.20 17.71 8.28
CA ILE A 5 -7.86 17.06 7.15
C ILE A 5 -8.15 15.60 7.54
N LYS A 6 -9.43 15.26 7.66
CA LYS A 6 -9.87 13.91 8.00
C LYS A 6 -9.78 13.01 6.76
N PHE A 7 -8.89 12.02 6.79
CA PHE A 7 -8.83 11.01 5.75
C PHE A 7 -9.86 9.91 6.02
N GLU A 8 -10.91 9.85 5.19
CA GLU A 8 -11.93 8.81 5.23
C GLU A 8 -11.56 7.66 4.29
N VAL A 9 -11.00 6.57 4.84
CA VAL A 9 -10.43 5.49 4.04
C VAL A 9 -11.40 4.92 3.00
N ASN A 10 -12.67 4.75 3.33
CA ASN A 10 -13.66 4.12 2.46
C ASN A 10 -14.00 4.94 1.22
N THR A 11 -13.68 6.24 1.20
CA THR A 11 -13.83 7.10 0.03
C THR A 11 -12.78 6.84 -1.05
N PHE A 12 -11.65 6.23 -0.65
CA PHE A 12 -10.53 5.93 -1.55
C PHE A 12 -10.32 4.42 -1.72
N LEU A 13 -10.43 3.65 -0.63
CA LEU A 13 -10.31 2.20 -0.60
C LEU A 13 -11.63 1.59 -0.14
N PRO A 14 -12.55 1.25 -1.07
CA PRO A 14 -13.83 0.66 -0.74
C PRO A 14 -13.70 -0.61 0.11
N ALA A 15 -14.61 -0.79 1.08
CA ALA A 15 -14.63 -1.95 1.97
C ALA A 15 -14.67 -3.30 1.22
N LYS A 16 -15.23 -3.32 0.00
CA LYS A 16 -15.23 -4.50 -0.87
C LYS A 16 -13.80 -4.93 -1.26
N LEU A 17 -12.93 -4.00 -1.68
CA LEU A 17 -11.54 -4.32 -2.01
C LEU A 17 -10.77 -4.83 -0.78
N TRP A 18 -11.03 -4.25 0.40
CA TRP A 18 -10.45 -4.76 1.65
C TRP A 18 -10.93 -6.18 1.96
N SER A 19 -12.22 -6.47 1.72
CA SER A 19 -12.76 -7.81 1.88
C SER A 19 -12.15 -8.80 0.89
N ASP A 20 -11.93 -8.39 -0.36
CA ASP A 20 -11.30 -9.22 -1.38
C ASP A 20 -9.84 -9.54 -1.04
N LEU A 21 -9.08 -8.57 -0.52
CA LEU A 21 -7.74 -8.82 0.02
C LEU A 21 -7.76 -9.91 1.09
N ARG A 22 -8.69 -9.83 2.05
CA ARG A 22 -8.82 -10.86 3.10
C ARG A 22 -9.18 -12.23 2.51
N THR A 23 -10.04 -12.27 1.48
CA THR A 23 -10.38 -13.51 0.77
C THR A 23 -9.16 -14.11 0.07
N LEU A 24 -8.33 -13.28 -0.59
CA LEU A 24 -7.07 -13.72 -1.20
C LEU A 24 -6.09 -14.26 -0.15
N ARG A 25 -5.92 -13.56 0.97
CA ARG A 25 -5.02 -14.01 2.05
C ARG A 25 -5.48 -15.31 2.72
N LYS A 26 -6.76 -15.66 2.64
CA LYS A 26 -7.31 -16.93 3.15
C LYS A 26 -7.16 -18.12 2.20
N GLN A 27 -6.73 -17.89 0.96
CA GLN A 27 -6.49 -18.96 0.00
C GLN A 27 -5.36 -19.89 0.47
N ASN A 28 -5.21 -21.04 -0.19
CA ASN A 28 -4.10 -21.94 0.08
C ASN A 28 -2.76 -21.21 -0.07
N LYS A 29 -1.83 -21.46 0.87
CA LYS A 29 -0.50 -20.84 0.93
C LYS A 29 0.31 -20.94 -0.37
N SER A 30 0.19 -22.07 -1.08
CA SER A 30 0.88 -22.27 -2.36
C SER A 30 0.39 -21.28 -3.41
N TYR A 31 -0.93 -21.13 -3.54
CA TYR A 31 -1.54 -20.19 -4.47
C TYR A 31 -1.13 -18.75 -4.16
N LEU A 32 -1.24 -18.33 -2.89
CA LEU A 32 -0.88 -16.96 -2.49
C LEU A 32 0.59 -16.66 -2.76
N LYS A 33 1.49 -17.62 -2.50
CA LYS A 33 2.93 -17.46 -2.75
C LYS A 33 3.24 -17.32 -4.24
N GLU A 34 2.65 -18.15 -5.08
CA GLU A 34 2.85 -18.05 -6.54
C GLU A 34 2.25 -16.76 -7.10
N LEU A 35 1.10 -16.31 -6.58
CA LEU A 35 0.52 -15.02 -6.96
C LEU A 35 1.44 -13.86 -6.61
N LEU A 36 1.92 -13.77 -5.36
CA LEU A 36 2.85 -12.71 -4.93
C LEU A 36 4.14 -12.72 -5.75
N LYS A 37 4.70 -13.91 -6.02
CA LYS A 37 5.91 -14.06 -6.83
C LYS A 37 5.69 -13.60 -8.27
N LYS A 38 4.58 -14.01 -8.89
CA LYS A 38 4.21 -13.60 -10.24
C LYS A 38 4.06 -12.08 -10.32
N GLU A 39 3.21 -11.51 -9.48
CA GLU A 39 2.93 -10.07 -9.46
C GLU A 39 4.18 -9.24 -9.14
N GLY A 40 5.02 -9.67 -8.20
CA GLY A 40 6.29 -8.99 -7.89
C GLY A 40 7.32 -9.05 -9.02
N ASN A 41 7.30 -10.08 -9.85
CA ASN A 41 8.18 -10.21 -11.02
C ASN A 41 7.65 -9.44 -12.23
N GLU A 42 6.33 -9.42 -12.43
CA GLU A 42 5.66 -8.72 -13.55
C GLU A 42 5.52 -7.22 -13.31
N ARG A 43 5.72 -6.75 -12.06
CA ARG A 43 5.77 -5.33 -11.69
C ARG A 43 6.67 -4.52 -12.63
N LYS A 44 6.19 -3.35 -13.06
CA LYS A 44 7.00 -2.46 -13.91
C LYS A 44 8.21 -1.95 -13.14
N ARG A 45 9.40 -2.25 -13.65
CA ARG A 45 10.66 -1.72 -13.11
C ARG A 45 11.11 -0.52 -13.93
N ARG A 46 11.42 0.57 -13.25
CA ARG A 46 12.06 1.74 -13.87
C ARG A 46 13.48 1.38 -14.30
N GLY A 47 13.89 1.88 -15.47
CA GLY A 47 15.26 1.71 -15.97
C GLY A 47 16.28 2.52 -15.18
N GLU A 48 15.89 3.71 -14.72
CA GLU A 48 16.72 4.61 -13.89
C GLU A 48 16.20 4.68 -12.46
N LEU A 49 17.12 4.90 -11.49
CA LEU A 49 16.77 4.98 -10.08
C LEU A 49 15.94 6.22 -9.72
N THR A 50 16.19 7.35 -10.40
CA THR A 50 15.54 8.64 -10.12
C THR A 50 15.13 9.31 -11.42
N LYS A 51 14.09 10.15 -11.38
CA LYS A 51 13.66 10.93 -12.55
C LYS A 51 14.49 12.21 -12.74
N ASP A 52 14.93 12.83 -11.65
CA ASP A 52 15.56 14.17 -11.61
C ASP A 52 16.74 14.26 -10.63
N GLY A 53 17.33 13.12 -10.26
CA GLY A 53 18.41 13.03 -9.26
C GLY A 53 17.91 13.04 -7.81
N LYS A 54 16.59 13.09 -7.57
CA LYS A 54 15.97 12.97 -6.24
C LYS A 54 15.19 11.68 -6.12
N LEU A 55 15.03 11.22 -4.87
CA LEU A 55 14.31 10.00 -4.55
C LEU A 55 13.42 10.23 -3.33
N ILE A 56 12.10 10.09 -3.50
CA ILE A 56 11.11 10.25 -2.43
C ILE A 56 10.46 8.90 -2.14
N ILE A 57 10.69 8.36 -0.94
CA ILE A 57 10.17 7.06 -0.51
C ILE A 57 9.24 7.26 0.69
N VAL A 58 8.07 6.62 0.64
CA VAL A 58 7.18 6.52 1.81
C VAL A 58 7.72 5.45 2.74
N ALA A 59 8.10 5.82 3.96
CA ALA A 59 8.52 4.89 5.00
C ALA A 59 7.31 4.35 5.79
N ALA A 60 7.14 3.03 5.80
CA ALA A 60 5.95 2.35 6.30
C ALA A 60 6.26 1.12 7.19
N ASP A 61 7.40 1.08 7.88
CA ASP A 61 7.84 -0.05 8.72
C ASP A 61 7.60 0.12 10.23
N HIS A 62 7.22 1.33 10.68
CA HIS A 62 7.07 1.67 12.11
C HIS A 62 6.16 0.70 12.92
N PRO A 63 4.99 0.27 12.43
CA PRO A 63 4.12 -0.63 13.20
C PRO A 63 4.79 -1.96 13.57
N ALA A 64 5.68 -2.49 12.72
CA ALA A 64 6.41 -3.71 13.00
C ALA A 64 7.43 -3.57 14.15
N ARG A 65 7.75 -2.33 14.53
CA ARG A 65 8.60 -2.00 15.69
C ARG A 65 7.78 -1.68 16.95
N GLY A 66 6.46 -1.88 16.92
CA GLY A 66 5.55 -1.52 18.01
C GLY A 66 5.24 -0.03 18.10
N ILE A 67 5.64 0.78 17.10
CA ILE A 67 5.34 2.22 17.06
C ILE A 67 4.04 2.40 16.27
N MET A 68 3.00 2.86 16.96
CA MET A 68 1.66 3.03 16.39
C MET A 68 1.20 4.48 16.32
N SER A 69 1.91 5.39 16.99
CA SER A 69 1.56 6.80 17.05
C SER A 69 1.94 7.56 15.77
N SER A 70 1.17 8.58 15.44
CA SER A 70 1.48 9.53 14.36
C SER A 70 0.99 10.92 14.74
N GLY A 71 1.94 11.86 14.90
CA GLY A 71 1.64 13.19 15.43
C GLY A 71 1.03 13.10 16.83
N ILE A 72 -0.16 13.69 17.00
CA ILE A 72 -0.90 13.69 18.27
C ILE A 72 -1.79 12.45 18.47
N ASP A 73 -1.93 11.60 17.45
CA ASP A 73 -2.77 10.40 17.52
C ASP A 73 -1.91 9.20 17.93
N GLU A 74 -2.07 8.76 19.19
CA GLU A 74 -1.34 7.62 19.76
C GLU A 74 -1.60 6.30 19.03
N LEU A 75 -2.73 6.20 18.31
CA LEU A 75 -3.13 5.03 17.54
C LEU A 75 -3.20 5.31 16.03
N GLY A 76 -2.53 6.38 15.56
CA GLY A 76 -2.66 6.88 14.18
C GLY A 76 -2.31 5.85 13.09
N MET A 77 -1.49 4.85 13.40
CA MET A 77 -1.12 3.74 12.51
C MET A 77 -1.71 2.38 12.92
N ALA A 78 -2.47 2.33 14.01
CA ALA A 78 -2.92 1.06 14.60
C ALA A 78 -3.95 0.31 13.74
N ASN A 79 -4.80 1.04 13.02
CA ASN A 79 -5.77 0.43 12.12
C ASN A 79 -5.14 0.13 10.76
N ARG A 80 -4.95 -1.17 10.45
CA ARG A 80 -4.29 -1.65 9.23
C ARG A 80 -4.98 -1.18 7.94
N MET A 81 -6.31 -1.10 7.90
CA MET A 81 -7.04 -0.61 6.73
C MET A 81 -6.79 0.87 6.49
N ASN A 82 -6.90 1.70 7.54
CA ASN A 82 -6.60 3.12 7.46
C ASN A 82 -5.14 3.37 7.06
N TYR A 83 -4.21 2.59 7.64
CA TYR A 83 -2.78 2.71 7.36
C TYR A 83 -2.44 2.40 5.90
N ILE A 84 -2.87 1.25 5.38
CA ILE A 84 -2.64 0.89 3.97
C ILE A 84 -3.39 1.84 3.03
N GLY A 85 -4.61 2.25 3.38
CA GLY A 85 -5.37 3.22 2.58
C GLY A 85 -4.63 4.56 2.41
N ARG A 86 -3.97 5.06 3.47
CA ARG A 86 -3.14 6.28 3.39
C ARG A 86 -1.91 6.07 2.52
N ILE A 87 -1.23 4.92 2.64
CA ILE A 87 -0.06 4.58 1.80
C ILE A 87 -0.47 4.54 0.33
N LEU A 88 -1.53 3.79 -0.02
CA LEU A 88 -2.06 3.71 -1.37
C LEU A 88 -2.46 5.10 -1.91
N ARG A 89 -3.11 5.93 -1.09
CA ARG A 89 -3.52 7.29 -1.49
C ARG A 89 -2.34 8.16 -1.89
N VAL A 90 -1.21 8.01 -1.20
CA VAL A 90 0.01 8.76 -1.47
C VAL A 90 0.69 8.22 -2.73
N ILE A 91 0.90 6.92 -2.86
CA ILE A 91 1.63 6.35 -4.01
C ILE A 91 0.86 6.43 -5.32
N CYS A 92 -0.47 6.27 -5.30
CA CYS A 92 -1.29 6.35 -6.51
C CYS A 92 -1.59 7.81 -6.91
N GLY A 93 -1.56 8.73 -5.94
CA GLY A 93 -2.04 10.10 -6.14
C GLY A 93 -0.95 11.16 -6.29
N ASN A 94 0.33 10.83 -6.13
CA ASN A 94 1.42 11.81 -6.12
C ASN A 94 2.57 11.37 -7.04
N SER A 95 2.77 12.10 -8.13
CA SER A 95 3.81 11.82 -9.13
C SER A 95 5.25 12.04 -8.62
N LEU A 96 5.41 12.75 -7.49
CA LEU A 96 6.69 12.98 -6.84
C LEU A 96 7.14 11.79 -5.99
N VAL A 97 6.23 10.88 -5.62
CA VAL A 97 6.59 9.71 -4.80
C VAL A 97 7.13 8.61 -5.71
N ASP A 98 8.30 8.11 -5.38
CA ASP A 98 9.05 7.15 -6.19
C ASP A 98 8.89 5.71 -5.73
N GLY A 99 8.45 5.49 -4.49
CA GLY A 99 8.25 4.15 -3.97
C GLY A 99 7.92 4.11 -2.47
N VAL A 100 7.94 2.88 -1.94
CA VAL A 100 7.63 2.56 -0.55
C VAL A 100 8.75 1.71 0.04
N MET A 101 9.14 2.04 1.26
CA MET A 101 9.92 1.17 2.13
C MET A 101 8.98 0.65 3.21
N GLY A 102 8.90 -0.67 3.38
CA GLY A 102 8.03 -1.27 4.38
C GLY A 102 8.45 -2.69 4.68
N THR A 103 7.83 -3.27 5.71
CA THR A 103 8.00 -4.68 6.04
C THR A 103 7.33 -5.58 5.00
N PRO A 104 7.70 -6.87 4.91
CA PRO A 104 7.16 -7.78 3.90
C PRO A 104 5.62 -7.82 3.87
N ASP A 105 4.95 -7.79 5.02
CA ASP A 105 3.50 -7.80 5.10
C ASP A 105 2.84 -6.56 4.46
N VAL A 106 3.47 -5.39 4.60
CA VAL A 106 3.01 -4.14 3.95
C VAL A 106 3.22 -4.23 2.45
N LEU A 107 4.41 -4.65 2.01
CA LEU A 107 4.71 -4.78 0.57
C LEU A 107 3.82 -5.83 -0.10
N GLU A 108 3.55 -6.96 0.56
CA GLU A 108 2.61 -7.97 0.07
C GLU A 108 1.19 -7.40 -0.08
N ASP A 109 0.69 -6.61 0.89
CA ASP A 109 -0.63 -5.99 0.77
C ASP A 109 -0.70 -5.08 -0.47
N LEU A 110 0.36 -4.29 -0.75
CA LEU A 110 0.41 -3.43 -1.93
C LEU A 110 0.42 -4.25 -3.23
N ILE A 111 1.17 -5.34 -3.29
CA ILE A 111 1.21 -6.24 -4.45
C ILE A 111 -0.19 -6.86 -4.69
N LEU A 112 -0.85 -7.33 -3.63
CA LEU A 112 -2.19 -7.92 -3.74
C LEU A 112 -3.26 -6.89 -4.10
N PHE A 113 -3.14 -5.65 -3.61
CA PHE A 113 -4.00 -4.56 -4.06
C PHE A 113 -3.78 -4.23 -5.53
N ASN A 114 -2.55 -4.26 -6.03
CA ASN A 114 -2.28 -4.07 -7.46
C ASN A 114 -2.95 -5.14 -8.30
N TYR A 115 -2.84 -6.40 -7.89
CA TYR A 115 -3.55 -7.51 -8.52
C TYR A 115 -5.07 -7.26 -8.55
N LEU A 116 -5.68 -6.91 -7.41
CA LEU A 116 -7.12 -6.64 -7.31
C LEU A 116 -7.56 -5.46 -8.17
N THR A 117 -6.77 -4.38 -8.22
CA THR A 117 -7.03 -3.23 -9.09
C THR A 117 -7.01 -3.65 -10.56
N LYS A 118 -5.98 -4.38 -11.00
CA LYS A 118 -5.94 -4.95 -12.36
C LYS A 118 -7.16 -5.80 -12.68
N GLN A 119 -7.67 -6.59 -11.73
CA GLN A 119 -8.90 -7.38 -11.93
C GLN A 119 -10.15 -6.51 -12.03
N HIS A 120 -10.19 -5.38 -11.32
CA HIS A 120 -11.38 -4.53 -11.23
C HIS A 120 -11.50 -3.53 -12.40
N ASN A 121 -10.41 -2.87 -12.78
CA ASN A 121 -10.41 -1.82 -13.80
C ASN A 121 -9.25 -1.90 -14.81
N GLY A 122 -8.39 -2.92 -14.71
CA GLY A 122 -7.24 -3.09 -15.61
C GLY A 122 -6.07 -2.14 -15.34
N GLU A 123 -6.15 -1.26 -14.34
CA GLU A 123 -5.07 -0.33 -14.00
C GLU A 123 -3.98 -1.04 -13.19
N ASP A 124 -2.74 -0.61 -13.41
CA ASP A 124 -1.54 -1.11 -12.76
C ASP A 124 -0.78 0.09 -12.17
N PHE A 125 -0.60 0.08 -10.84
CA PHE A 125 0.03 1.17 -10.10
C PHE A 125 1.44 0.83 -9.58
N LEU A 126 1.97 -0.37 -9.87
CA LEU A 126 3.27 -0.85 -9.38
C LEU A 126 4.38 -0.99 -10.43
#